data_AF-A0A7X6YGI3-F1
#
_entry.id   AF-A0A7X6YGI3-F1
#
_cell.length_a   1.000
_cell.length_b   1.000
_cell.length_c   1.000
_cell.angle_alpha   90.00
_cell.angle_beta   90.00
_cell.angle_gamma   90.00
#
_symmetry.space_group_name_H-M   'P 1'
#
loop_
_entity.id
_entity.type
_entity.pdbx_description
1 polymer ?
#
loop_
_entity_poly.entity_id
_entity_poly.type
_entity_poly.pdbx_seq_one_letter_code
_entity_poly.pdbx_strand_id
1 'polypeptide(L)'
;MTHPEARDDSVVRGRRCRCEACSLSVHVIETPAPTVCPYCQRLLTHAATAIPVAPECPVPTEQEVGERLNKPYSRPPKLLVLAISFVAMFMLGWAVFLQLRSAENYWYQPMVSIYSLLAGLFVVSRFIIAAFYVPPKETGYTPTVTVLVPCMNEGAVIRQTIERIFSAGYPADKLEVVCVNDGSTDDTLTHMLAAQSRHHRLVVVDFERNRGLCHGWGVATLIARGEFMVCVDSDTFIFPGSLQKLMQGFADPTVGGISGHCDVENASVNLLTRMQDVRYYFSYKIMKAAESVFGTVSCLPGCFSAYRRVCVLHVLDEWMNATVMGEYGNFADDRSLTNKILQDYKILYDDEALATTIAPENWSQYTRQQARWMRSYLREIIKTGRFMWRKHPVPALSWYAMMWMPIFEPVVMVQALVIGPLLAGHITASYSVGVVAITAVWSLHFWASTGRRWWWAGFVFTASYIAFYSWQIYWALLTLRGKKWGTRG
;
A
#
# COMPACT_ATOMS: atom_id res chain seq x y z
N MET A 1 -57.29 -22.96 3.34
CA MET A 1 -55.98 -23.49 3.77
C MET A 1 -54.97 -23.16 2.69
N THR A 2 -54.33 -22.01 2.79
CA THR A 2 -53.22 -21.61 1.92
C THR A 2 -51.98 -22.33 2.42
N HIS A 3 -51.42 -23.23 1.60
CA HIS A 3 -50.13 -23.85 1.87
C HIS A 3 -49.08 -22.74 2.08
N PRO A 4 -48.28 -22.78 3.17
CA PRO A 4 -47.11 -21.93 3.27
C PRO A 4 -46.13 -22.40 2.19
N GLU A 5 -45.81 -21.53 1.23
CA GLU A 5 -44.69 -21.75 0.32
C GLU A 5 -43.45 -22.05 1.18
N ALA A 6 -42.91 -23.26 1.06
CA ALA A 6 -41.64 -23.60 1.67
C ALA A 6 -40.61 -22.60 1.13
N ARG A 7 -40.06 -21.74 2.00
CA ARG A 7 -38.90 -20.94 1.66
C ARG A 7 -37.78 -21.93 1.34
N ASP A 8 -37.39 -21.97 0.08
CA ASP A 8 -36.20 -22.69 -0.34
C ASP A 8 -34.98 -21.93 0.20
N ASP A 9 -34.57 -22.27 1.43
CA ASP A 9 -33.42 -21.67 2.13
C ASP A 9 -32.07 -21.97 1.41
N SER A 10 -32.08 -22.68 0.28
CA SER A 10 -30.88 -22.96 -0.52
C SER A 10 -30.50 -21.83 -1.48
N VAL A 11 -31.37 -20.83 -1.71
CA VAL A 11 -31.15 -19.76 -2.70
C VAL A 11 -31.53 -18.39 -2.14
N VAL A 12 -30.64 -17.41 -2.29
CA VAL A 12 -30.91 -16.00 -2.00
C VAL A 12 -31.31 -15.25 -3.26
N ARG A 13 -32.40 -14.48 -3.17
CA ARG A 13 -32.90 -13.64 -4.27
C ARG A 13 -32.20 -12.27 -4.25
N GLY A 14 -31.53 -11.94 -5.35
CA GLY A 14 -30.92 -10.63 -5.58
C GLY A 14 -31.39 -9.99 -6.89
N ARG A 15 -30.71 -8.93 -7.28
CA ARG A 15 -30.90 -8.26 -8.58
C ARG A 15 -29.56 -8.04 -9.26
N ARG A 16 -29.54 -8.25 -10.58
CA ARG A 16 -28.47 -7.82 -11.48
C ARG A 16 -28.94 -6.62 -12.28
N CYS A 17 -28.22 -5.51 -12.15
CA CYS A 17 -28.43 -4.28 -12.90
C CYS A 17 -27.35 -4.16 -13.98
N ARG A 18 -27.71 -4.19 -15.26
CA ARG A 18 -26.75 -4.20 -16.38
C ARG A 18 -26.80 -2.92 -17.20
N CYS A 19 -25.64 -2.42 -17.58
CA CYS A 19 -25.47 -1.40 -18.59
C CYS A 19 -24.84 -2.00 -19.85
N GLU A 20 -25.61 -2.11 -20.93
CA GLU A 20 -25.09 -2.62 -22.21
C GLU A 20 -24.02 -1.69 -22.81
N ALA A 21 -24.24 -0.37 -22.73
CA ALA A 21 -23.32 0.61 -23.32
C ALA A 21 -21.95 0.63 -22.63
N CYS A 22 -21.92 0.33 -21.34
CA CYS A 22 -20.71 0.34 -20.54
C CYS A 22 -20.25 -1.06 -20.14
N SER A 23 -20.78 -2.16 -20.71
CA SER A 23 -20.39 -3.54 -20.39
C SER A 23 -20.11 -3.77 -18.89
N LEU A 24 -21.09 -3.37 -18.07
CA LEU A 24 -21.02 -3.33 -16.60
C LEU A 24 -22.24 -4.02 -16.03
N SER A 25 -22.06 -4.86 -15.01
CA SER A 25 -23.14 -5.36 -14.17
C SER A 25 -22.92 -4.96 -12.70
N VAL A 26 -24.01 -4.70 -11.98
CA VAL A 26 -24.00 -4.51 -10.52
C VAL A 26 -24.97 -5.50 -9.92
N HIS A 27 -24.49 -6.32 -8.99
CA HIS A 27 -25.26 -7.33 -8.28
C HIS A 27 -25.50 -6.86 -6.85
N VAL A 28 -26.76 -6.91 -6.40
CA VAL A 28 -27.19 -6.50 -5.06
C VAL A 28 -28.24 -7.46 -4.49
N ILE A 29 -28.31 -7.56 -3.15
CA ILE A 29 -29.37 -8.31 -2.43
C ILE A 29 -30.20 -7.34 -1.58
N GLU A 30 -29.65 -6.85 -0.47
CA GLU A 30 -30.33 -5.88 0.43
C GLU A 30 -30.11 -4.43 0.00
N THR A 31 -28.95 -4.15 -0.58
CA THR A 31 -28.58 -2.83 -1.07
C THR A 31 -29.55 -2.37 -2.18
N PRO A 32 -30.05 -1.11 -2.13
CA PRO A 32 -30.87 -0.57 -3.20
C PRO A 32 -30.20 -0.68 -4.58
N ALA A 33 -30.92 -1.28 -5.53
CA ALA A 33 -30.45 -1.46 -6.89
C ALA A 33 -30.22 -0.09 -7.57
N PRO A 34 -29.03 0.18 -8.13
CA PRO A 34 -28.80 1.43 -8.85
C PRO A 34 -29.73 1.49 -10.07
N THR A 35 -30.34 2.64 -10.31
CA THR A 35 -31.25 2.86 -11.45
C THR A 35 -30.50 3.35 -12.69
N VAL A 36 -29.38 4.04 -12.51
CA VAL A 36 -28.55 4.61 -13.58
C VAL A 36 -27.12 4.10 -13.52
N CYS A 37 -26.49 4.01 -14.68
CA CYS A 37 -25.09 3.64 -14.79
C CYS A 37 -24.19 4.74 -14.22
N PRO A 38 -23.22 4.41 -13.34
CA PRO A 38 -22.31 5.41 -12.75
C PRO A 38 -21.44 6.13 -13.78
N TYR A 39 -21.21 5.52 -14.95
CA TYR A 39 -20.41 6.11 -16.02
C TYR A 39 -21.25 6.94 -17.00
N CYS A 40 -22.19 6.29 -17.70
CA CYS A 40 -22.92 6.94 -18.80
C CYS A 40 -24.27 7.53 -18.41
N GLN A 41 -24.70 7.39 -17.15
CA GLN A 41 -25.97 7.88 -16.61
C GLN A 41 -27.23 7.35 -17.32
N ARG A 42 -27.09 6.35 -18.21
CA ARG A 42 -28.23 5.64 -18.83
C ARG A 42 -28.90 4.71 -17.82
N LEU A 43 -30.19 4.47 -18.00
CA LEU A 43 -30.96 3.51 -17.20
C LEU A 43 -30.36 2.09 -17.29
N LEU A 44 -30.28 1.40 -16.16
CA LEU A 44 -29.84 0.02 -16.07
C LEU A 44 -31.00 -0.93 -16.33
N THR A 45 -30.73 -2.06 -16.99
CA THR A 45 -31.70 -3.16 -17.10
C THR A 45 -31.64 -4.01 -15.83
N HIS A 46 -32.78 -4.30 -15.23
CA HIS A 46 -32.86 -5.02 -13.95
C HIS A 46 -33.38 -6.43 -14.20
N ALA A 47 -32.62 -7.44 -13.76
CA ALA A 47 -33.03 -8.84 -13.78
C ALA A 47 -32.98 -9.42 -12.36
N ALA A 48 -33.95 -10.25 -12.01
CA ALA A 48 -33.88 -11.03 -10.77
C ALA A 48 -32.78 -12.08 -10.88
N THR A 49 -32.01 -12.26 -9.82
CA THR A 49 -30.97 -13.30 -9.74
C THR A 49 -31.22 -14.23 -8.56
N ALA A 50 -30.98 -15.51 -8.79
CA ALA A 50 -30.99 -16.56 -7.77
C ALA A 50 -29.53 -16.94 -7.49
N ILE A 51 -29.04 -16.70 -6.28
CA ILE A 51 -27.67 -17.01 -5.88
C ILE A 51 -27.73 -18.18 -4.89
N PRO A 52 -27.12 -19.34 -5.21
CA PRO A 52 -27.05 -20.46 -4.27
C PRO A 52 -26.34 -20.04 -2.98
N VAL A 53 -26.88 -20.44 -1.83
CA VAL A 53 -26.24 -20.19 -0.53
C VAL A 53 -24.95 -20.98 -0.45
N ALA A 54 -23.83 -20.25 -0.32
CA ALA A 54 -22.52 -20.86 -0.25
C ALA A 54 -22.24 -21.45 1.14
N PRO A 55 -21.44 -22.54 1.23
CA PRO A 55 -21.01 -23.12 2.51
C PRO A 55 -20.20 -22.10 3.31
N GLU A 56 -20.06 -22.25 4.62
CA GLU A 56 -19.24 -21.32 5.41
C GLU A 56 -17.78 -21.31 4.93
N CYS A 57 -17.22 -20.10 4.81
CA CYS A 57 -15.79 -19.93 4.60
C CYS A 57 -15.14 -19.72 5.97
N PRO A 58 -14.16 -20.53 6.37
CA PRO A 58 -13.54 -20.40 7.68
C PRO A 58 -12.82 -19.05 7.79
N VAL A 59 -13.24 -18.26 8.78
CA VAL A 59 -12.51 -17.09 9.25
C VAL A 59 -11.64 -17.48 10.46
N PRO A 60 -10.45 -16.86 10.63
CA PRO A 60 -9.65 -17.09 11.81
C PRO A 60 -10.46 -16.79 13.08
N THR A 61 -10.35 -17.66 14.07
CA THR A 61 -11.04 -17.51 15.36
C THR A 61 -10.52 -16.30 16.14
N GLU A 62 -11.31 -15.74 17.06
CA GLU A 62 -10.85 -14.62 17.92
C GLU A 62 -9.54 -14.95 18.66
N GLN A 63 -9.34 -16.21 19.05
CA GLN A 63 -8.09 -16.65 19.66
C GLN A 63 -6.93 -16.62 18.66
N GLU A 64 -7.11 -17.15 17.44
CA GLU A 64 -6.07 -17.08 16.39
C GLU A 64 -5.74 -15.64 16.01
N VAL A 65 -6.75 -14.78 15.92
CA VAL A 65 -6.55 -13.34 15.71
C VAL A 65 -5.83 -12.72 16.90
N GLY A 66 -6.26 -13.00 18.12
CA GLY A 66 -5.62 -12.51 19.35
C GLY A 66 -4.17 -12.95 19.47
N GLU A 67 -3.86 -14.20 19.11
CA GLU A 67 -2.48 -14.67 19.00
C GLU A 67 -1.73 -13.91 17.90
N ARG A 68 -2.33 -13.68 16.73
CA ARG A 68 -1.69 -12.91 15.66
C ARG A 68 -1.51 -11.42 15.99
N LEU A 69 -2.36 -10.84 16.84
CA LEU A 69 -2.29 -9.46 17.35
C LEU A 69 -1.30 -9.29 18.50
N ASN A 70 -1.19 -10.29 19.38
CA ASN A 70 -0.31 -10.25 20.56
C ASN A 70 1.09 -10.80 20.29
N LYS A 71 1.26 -11.61 19.24
CA LYS A 71 2.52 -12.24 18.82
C LYS A 71 3.21 -11.63 17.58
N PRO A 72 2.78 -10.51 16.94
CA PRO A 72 3.43 -10.03 15.72
C PRO A 72 4.84 -9.50 16.04
N TYR A 73 5.00 -8.95 17.25
CA TYR A 73 6.25 -8.43 17.75
C TYR A 73 6.60 -9.07 19.11
N SER A 74 7.51 -10.05 19.07
CA SER A 74 8.10 -10.62 20.27
C SER A 74 9.33 -9.82 20.64
N ARG A 75 9.11 -8.60 21.15
CA ARG A 75 10.22 -7.67 21.44
C ARG A 75 11.30 -8.37 22.28
N PRO A 76 12.56 -8.33 21.86
CA PRO A 76 13.64 -8.91 22.64
C PRO A 76 13.72 -8.28 24.05
N PRO A 77 14.38 -8.94 25.02
CA PRO A 77 14.59 -8.38 26.34
C PRO A 77 15.20 -6.97 26.26
N LYS A 78 14.82 -6.06 27.17
CA LYS A 78 15.25 -4.65 27.14
C LYS A 78 16.78 -4.48 27.03
N LEU A 79 17.55 -5.31 27.72
CA LEU A 79 19.01 -5.29 27.65
C LEU A 79 19.54 -5.62 26.25
N LEU A 80 18.92 -6.61 25.58
CA LEU A 80 19.27 -6.97 24.20
C LEU A 80 18.86 -5.86 23.23
N VAL A 81 17.69 -5.24 23.41
CA VAL A 81 17.29 -4.06 22.62
C VAL A 81 18.29 -2.92 22.76
N LEU A 82 18.71 -2.59 23.99
CA LEU A 82 19.73 -1.57 24.24
C LEU A 82 21.07 -1.92 23.58
N ALA A 83 21.51 -3.17 23.67
CA ALA A 83 22.74 -3.62 23.01
C ALA A 83 22.63 -3.52 21.48
N ILE A 84 21.51 -3.95 20.89
CA ILE A 84 21.25 -3.84 19.46
C ILE A 84 21.25 -2.37 18.99
N SER A 85 20.55 -1.50 19.72
CA SER A 85 20.51 -0.07 19.42
C SER A 85 21.88 0.58 19.56
N PHE A 86 22.68 0.22 20.57
CA PHE A 86 24.05 0.69 20.72
C PHE A 86 24.93 0.28 19.54
N VAL A 87 24.85 -0.99 19.11
CA VAL A 87 25.59 -1.50 17.94
C VAL A 87 25.21 -0.74 16.67
N ALA A 88 23.91 -0.51 16.43
CA ALA A 88 23.42 0.25 15.29
C ALA A 88 23.95 1.70 15.30
N MET A 89 23.89 2.37 16.45
CA MET A 89 24.39 3.74 16.63
C MET A 89 25.91 3.82 16.49
N PHE A 90 26.65 2.83 17.00
CA PHE A 90 28.10 2.75 16.85
C PHE A 90 28.50 2.56 15.38
N MET A 91 27.85 1.65 14.65
CA MET A 91 28.10 1.44 13.21
C MET A 91 27.83 2.71 12.41
N LEU A 92 26.72 3.40 12.71
CA LEU A 92 26.38 4.67 12.07
C LEU A 92 27.41 5.76 12.40
N GLY A 93 27.79 5.91 13.68
CA GLY A 93 28.79 6.88 14.11
C GLY A 93 30.17 6.62 13.49
N TRP A 94 30.56 5.35 13.37
CA TRP A 94 31.79 4.94 12.70
C TRP A 94 31.77 5.25 11.20
N ALA A 95 30.64 4.98 10.52
CA ALA A 95 30.49 5.34 9.11
C ALA A 95 30.59 6.85 8.89
N VAL A 96 29.94 7.65 9.75
CA VAL A 96 30.06 9.13 9.71
C VAL A 96 31.49 9.58 9.96
N PHE A 97 32.18 8.99 10.95
CA PHE A 97 33.58 9.30 11.23
C PHE A 97 34.50 9.01 10.03
N LEU A 98 34.34 7.85 9.38
CA LEU A 98 35.10 7.52 8.17
C LEU A 98 34.82 8.52 7.04
N GLN A 99 33.57 8.96 6.90
CA GLN A 99 33.19 9.96 5.90
C GLN A 99 33.88 11.31 6.17
N LEU A 100 33.93 11.74 7.43
CA LEU A 100 34.60 12.98 7.85
C LEU A 100 36.13 12.88 7.72
N ARG A 101 36.73 11.73 8.01
CA ARG A 101 38.17 11.48 7.78
C ARG A 101 38.52 11.46 6.30
N SER A 102 37.58 11.03 5.47
CA SER A 102 37.65 11.05 4.03
C SER A 102 37.31 12.44 3.44
N ALA A 103 37.32 13.52 4.23
CA ALA A 103 37.00 14.87 3.79
C ALA A 103 37.88 15.33 2.60
N GLU A 104 39.15 14.92 2.56
CA GLU A 104 40.05 15.21 1.44
C GLU A 104 39.57 14.56 0.12
N ASN A 105 38.88 13.40 0.20
CA ASN A 105 38.28 12.74 -0.97
C ASN A 105 37.06 13.48 -1.54
N TYR A 106 36.52 14.50 -0.86
CA TYR A 106 35.48 15.34 -1.46
C TYR A 106 36.02 16.13 -2.65
N TRP A 107 37.33 16.40 -2.70
CA TRP A 107 37.95 17.06 -3.85
C TRP A 107 38.10 16.12 -5.05
N TYR A 108 38.35 14.83 -4.80
CA TYR A 108 38.62 13.83 -5.84
C TYR A 108 37.37 13.05 -6.30
N GLN A 109 36.41 12.83 -5.40
CA GLN A 109 35.14 12.15 -5.67
C GLN A 109 33.97 12.90 -5.03
N PRO A 110 33.70 14.16 -5.45
CA PRO A 110 32.67 15.00 -4.85
C PRO A 110 31.28 14.37 -4.93
N MET A 111 30.96 13.74 -6.06
CA MET A 111 29.63 13.17 -6.31
C MET A 111 29.29 12.05 -5.32
N VAL A 112 30.21 11.10 -5.10
CA VAL A 112 30.03 9.98 -4.16
C VAL A 112 29.96 10.49 -2.72
N SER A 113 30.85 11.43 -2.37
CA SER A 113 30.98 11.93 -1.00
C SER A 113 29.77 12.75 -0.57
N ILE A 114 29.28 13.63 -1.45
CA ILE A 114 28.06 14.44 -1.23
C ILE A 114 26.84 13.52 -1.17
N TYR A 115 26.67 12.61 -2.12
CA TYR A 115 25.54 11.68 -2.13
C TYR A 115 25.49 10.83 -0.86
N SER A 116 26.63 10.25 -0.46
CA SER A 116 26.71 9.42 0.75
C SER A 116 26.37 10.21 2.02
N LEU A 117 26.82 11.46 2.11
CA LEU A 117 26.46 12.36 3.21
C LEU A 117 24.95 12.65 3.21
N LEU A 118 24.37 13.01 2.06
CA LEU A 118 22.94 13.29 1.93
C LEU A 118 22.09 12.06 2.24
N ALA A 119 22.48 10.87 1.76
CA ALA A 119 21.79 9.62 2.04
C ALA A 119 21.86 9.26 3.54
N GLY A 120 23.03 9.41 4.17
CA GLY A 120 23.19 9.21 5.60
C GLY A 120 22.32 10.17 6.42
N LEU A 121 22.39 11.48 6.13
CA LEU A 121 21.57 12.51 6.77
C LEU A 121 20.08 12.23 6.58
N PHE A 122 19.67 11.82 5.38
CA PHE A 122 18.29 11.46 5.08
C PHE A 122 17.82 10.30 5.96
N VAL A 123 18.53 9.18 5.99
CA VAL A 123 18.15 8.00 6.79
C VAL A 123 18.06 8.36 8.26
N VAL A 124 19.08 9.04 8.81
CA VAL A 124 19.09 9.47 10.21
C VAL A 124 17.91 10.39 10.52
N SER A 125 17.63 11.35 9.64
CA SER A 125 16.48 12.25 9.80
C SER A 125 15.15 11.50 9.83
N ARG A 126 15.01 10.37 9.12
CA ARG A 126 13.78 9.56 9.15
C ARG A 126 13.57 8.92 10.50
N PHE A 127 14.61 8.33 11.09
CA PHE A 127 14.51 7.77 12.44
C PHE A 127 14.23 8.85 13.50
N ILE A 128 14.90 10.00 13.41
CA ILE A 128 14.68 11.11 14.35
C ILE A 128 13.25 11.62 14.24
N ILE A 129 12.76 11.92 13.03
CA ILE A 129 11.39 12.44 12.85
C ILE A 129 10.36 11.37 13.24
N ALA A 130 10.55 10.11 12.85
CA ALA A 130 9.66 9.02 13.24
C ALA A 130 9.61 8.80 14.77
N ALA A 131 10.64 9.17 15.52
CA ALA A 131 10.60 9.11 16.99
C ALA A 131 9.60 10.09 17.61
N PHE A 132 9.19 11.14 16.88
CA PHE A 132 8.14 12.07 17.27
C PHE A 132 6.75 11.68 16.75
N TYR A 133 6.63 10.55 16.05
CA TYR A 133 5.35 10.05 15.60
C TYR A 133 4.47 9.65 16.78
N VAL A 134 3.19 10.02 16.70
CA VAL A 134 2.14 9.60 17.63
C VAL A 134 0.95 9.15 16.80
N PRO A 135 0.34 7.99 17.08
CA PRO A 135 -0.86 7.56 16.37
C PRO A 135 -2.02 8.53 16.60
N PRO A 136 -3.02 8.57 15.69
CA PRO A 136 -4.25 9.33 15.91
C PRO A 136 -4.89 8.97 17.25
N LYS A 137 -5.35 9.99 17.99
CA LYS A 137 -6.01 9.78 19.29
C LYS A 137 -7.32 9.04 19.11
N GLU A 138 -7.61 8.10 20.01
CA GLU A 138 -8.94 7.49 20.09
C GLU A 138 -9.97 8.54 20.53
N THR A 139 -10.91 8.83 19.64
CA THR A 139 -12.01 9.79 19.85
C THR A 139 -13.36 9.08 19.96
N GLY A 140 -13.42 7.79 19.66
CA GLY A 140 -14.68 7.05 19.50
C GLY A 140 -15.40 7.39 18.20
N TYR A 141 -14.73 8.05 17.24
CA TYR A 141 -15.31 8.41 15.97
C TYR A 141 -15.58 7.16 15.11
N THR A 142 -16.86 6.91 14.81
CA THR A 142 -17.32 5.72 14.08
C THR A 142 -18.30 6.14 12.97
N PRO A 143 -17.79 6.68 11.84
CA PRO A 143 -18.60 7.13 10.72
C PRO A 143 -19.11 5.97 9.85
N THR A 144 -19.86 6.26 8.80
CA THR A 144 -20.21 5.24 7.79
C THR A 144 -19.03 5.00 6.84
N VAL A 145 -18.76 3.74 6.54
CA VAL A 145 -17.60 3.31 5.74
C VAL A 145 -18.04 2.37 4.62
N THR A 146 -17.53 2.61 3.42
CA THR A 146 -17.57 1.65 2.32
C THR A 146 -16.17 1.12 2.04
N VAL A 147 -15.97 -0.19 2.22
CA VAL A 147 -14.72 -0.89 1.85
C VAL A 147 -14.76 -1.23 0.37
N LEU A 148 -13.74 -0.83 -0.39
CA LEU A 148 -13.61 -1.03 -1.82
C LEU A 148 -12.56 -2.10 -2.10
N VAL A 149 -12.97 -3.20 -2.75
CA VAL A 149 -12.10 -4.35 -3.04
C VAL A 149 -12.08 -4.64 -4.54
N PRO A 150 -11.27 -3.92 -5.33
CA PRO A 150 -11.07 -4.25 -6.73
C PRO A 150 -10.22 -5.52 -6.86
N CYS A 151 -10.50 -6.32 -7.88
CA CYS A 151 -9.96 -7.66 -8.01
C CYS A 151 -9.86 -8.05 -9.48
N MET A 152 -8.77 -8.73 -9.85
CA MET A 152 -8.60 -9.33 -11.18
C MET A 152 -7.82 -10.64 -11.02
N ASN A 153 -8.47 -11.77 -11.34
CA ASN A 153 -7.89 -13.11 -11.25
C ASN A 153 -7.38 -13.51 -9.85
N GLU A 154 -8.22 -13.36 -8.82
CA GLU A 154 -7.87 -13.71 -7.42
C GLU A 154 -8.92 -14.63 -6.78
N GLY A 155 -9.49 -15.56 -7.56
CA GLY A 155 -10.51 -16.50 -7.09
C GLY A 155 -10.09 -17.28 -5.84
N ALA A 156 -8.80 -17.59 -5.71
CA ALA A 156 -8.26 -18.35 -4.58
C ALA A 156 -8.34 -17.62 -3.22
N VAL A 157 -8.42 -16.28 -3.19
CA VAL A 157 -8.27 -15.50 -1.95
C VAL A 157 -9.43 -14.54 -1.71
N ILE A 158 -10.07 -14.02 -2.76
CA ILE A 158 -11.06 -12.93 -2.66
C ILE A 158 -12.19 -13.22 -1.65
N ARG A 159 -12.67 -14.47 -1.61
CA ARG A 159 -13.73 -14.86 -0.69
C ARG A 159 -13.28 -14.70 0.77
N GLN A 160 -12.09 -15.18 1.10
CA GLN A 160 -11.53 -15.06 2.44
C GLN A 160 -11.35 -13.59 2.84
N THR A 161 -10.92 -12.74 1.91
CA THR A 161 -10.78 -11.29 2.13
C THR A 161 -12.11 -10.65 2.49
N ILE A 162 -13.18 -10.94 1.74
CA ILE A 162 -14.53 -10.43 2.02
C ILE A 162 -15.01 -10.87 3.40
N GLU A 163 -14.86 -12.15 3.73
CA GLU A 163 -15.30 -12.72 5.00
C GLU A 163 -14.56 -12.06 6.19
N ARG A 164 -13.24 -11.83 6.05
CA ARG A 164 -12.45 -11.13 7.08
C ARG A 164 -12.83 -9.65 7.24
N ILE A 165 -13.26 -8.97 6.17
CA ILE A 165 -13.76 -7.59 6.27
C ILE A 165 -15.03 -7.54 7.12
N PHE A 166 -15.99 -8.44 6.86
CA PHE A 166 -17.24 -8.50 7.63
C PHE A 166 -17.03 -8.97 9.08
N SER A 167 -16.01 -9.80 9.35
CA SER A 167 -15.67 -10.23 10.71
C SER A 167 -14.72 -9.28 11.46
N ALA A 168 -14.30 -8.16 10.87
CA ALA A 168 -13.36 -7.21 11.48
C ALA A 168 -13.96 -6.39 12.66
N GLY A 169 -15.25 -6.58 12.99
CA GLY A 169 -15.87 -5.99 14.18
C GLY A 169 -16.28 -4.51 14.04
N TYR A 170 -16.43 -3.99 12.82
CA TYR A 170 -17.04 -2.67 12.59
C TYR A 170 -18.57 -2.76 12.69
N PRO A 171 -19.29 -1.74 13.18
CA PRO A 171 -20.76 -1.81 13.29
C PRO A 171 -21.42 -2.14 11.96
N ALA A 172 -22.22 -3.22 11.95
CA ALA A 172 -22.80 -3.76 10.74
C ALA A 172 -23.67 -2.74 10.00
N ASP A 173 -24.41 -1.89 10.73
CA ASP A 173 -25.23 -0.82 10.18
C ASP A 173 -24.42 0.26 9.43
N LYS A 174 -23.15 0.45 9.81
CA LYS A 174 -22.24 1.47 9.27
C LYS A 174 -21.23 0.94 8.26
N LEU A 175 -21.18 -0.37 8.01
CA LEU A 175 -20.25 -1.00 7.09
C LEU A 175 -20.93 -1.38 5.76
N GLU A 176 -20.36 -0.95 4.66
CA GLU A 176 -20.66 -1.46 3.31
C GLU A 176 -19.38 -2.03 2.70
N VAL A 177 -19.52 -3.06 1.87
CA VAL A 177 -18.42 -3.60 1.07
C VAL A 177 -18.83 -3.58 -0.40
N VAL A 178 -17.96 -3.06 -1.26
CA VAL A 178 -18.11 -3.05 -2.72
C VAL A 178 -16.92 -3.78 -3.33
N CYS A 179 -17.16 -4.98 -3.86
CA CYS A 179 -16.16 -5.74 -4.60
C CYS A 179 -16.30 -5.46 -6.09
N VAL A 180 -15.18 -5.26 -6.79
CA VAL A 180 -15.17 -5.02 -8.23
C VAL A 180 -14.37 -6.10 -8.94
N ASN A 181 -15.04 -6.92 -9.74
CA ASN A 181 -14.42 -7.86 -10.67
C ASN A 181 -14.00 -7.10 -11.95
N ASP A 182 -12.69 -6.93 -12.16
CA ASP A 182 -12.14 -6.15 -13.26
C ASP A 182 -11.81 -7.02 -14.49
N GLY A 183 -12.83 -7.71 -15.01
CA GLY A 183 -12.71 -8.56 -16.19
C GLY A 183 -11.86 -9.81 -15.96
N SER A 184 -12.03 -10.47 -14.81
CA SER A 184 -11.33 -11.72 -14.52
C SER A 184 -11.70 -12.83 -15.50
N THR A 185 -10.74 -13.69 -15.79
CA THR A 185 -10.87 -14.87 -16.66
C THR A 185 -10.95 -16.18 -15.87
N ASP A 186 -10.77 -16.13 -14.55
CA ASP A 186 -10.91 -17.26 -13.62
C ASP A 186 -12.28 -17.25 -12.92
N ASP A 187 -12.42 -18.00 -11.83
CA ASP A 187 -13.63 -18.12 -11.03
C ASP A 187 -13.83 -16.99 -9.98
N THR A 188 -13.08 -15.89 -10.07
CA THR A 188 -13.17 -14.74 -9.13
C THR A 188 -14.60 -14.27 -8.90
N LEU A 189 -15.38 -14.07 -9.97
CA LEU A 189 -16.76 -13.60 -9.86
C LEU A 189 -17.65 -14.59 -9.09
N THR A 190 -17.43 -15.89 -9.31
CA THR A 190 -18.16 -16.96 -8.60
C THR A 190 -17.92 -16.87 -7.10
N HIS A 191 -16.67 -16.65 -6.67
CA HIS A 191 -16.32 -16.49 -5.26
C HIS A 191 -16.90 -15.23 -4.63
N MET A 192 -16.97 -14.12 -5.38
CA MET A 192 -17.63 -12.90 -4.93
C MET A 192 -19.14 -13.08 -4.73
N LEU A 193 -19.83 -13.73 -5.68
CA LEU A 193 -21.26 -14.02 -5.57
C LEU A 193 -21.55 -15.03 -4.45
N ALA A 194 -20.67 -16.01 -4.24
CA ALA A 194 -20.74 -16.92 -3.11
C ALA A 194 -20.65 -16.17 -1.77
N ALA A 195 -19.74 -15.20 -1.63
CA ALA A 195 -19.69 -14.34 -0.45
C ALA A 195 -20.95 -13.46 -0.30
N GLN A 196 -21.48 -12.94 -1.42
CA GLN A 196 -22.70 -12.14 -1.43
C GLN A 196 -23.92 -12.90 -0.90
N SER A 197 -24.01 -14.20 -1.16
CA SER A 197 -25.08 -15.07 -0.64
C SER A 197 -25.12 -15.13 0.89
N ARG A 198 -24.02 -14.81 1.57
CA ARG A 198 -23.92 -14.77 3.04
C ARG A 198 -23.95 -13.34 3.58
N HIS A 199 -23.40 -12.39 2.83
CA HIS A 199 -23.29 -10.99 3.21
C HIS A 199 -24.17 -10.14 2.30
N HIS A 200 -25.45 -10.01 2.62
CA HIS A 200 -26.43 -9.37 1.73
C HIS A 200 -26.20 -7.88 1.47
N ARG A 201 -25.39 -7.22 2.31
CA ARG A 201 -24.93 -5.83 2.15
C ARG A 201 -23.77 -5.68 1.16
N LEU A 202 -23.13 -6.79 0.76
CA LEU A 202 -22.07 -6.80 -0.25
C LEU A 202 -22.65 -6.38 -1.61
N VAL A 203 -22.00 -5.42 -2.24
CA VAL A 203 -22.25 -5.04 -3.63
C VAL A 203 -21.15 -5.64 -4.50
N VAL A 204 -21.51 -6.36 -5.55
CA VAL A 204 -20.54 -6.90 -6.51
C VAL A 204 -20.71 -6.16 -7.83
N VAL A 205 -19.65 -5.51 -8.29
CA VAL A 205 -19.58 -4.84 -9.58
C VAL A 205 -18.75 -5.72 -10.52
N ASP A 206 -19.24 -5.96 -11.72
CA ASP A 206 -18.61 -6.83 -12.71
C ASP A 206 -18.37 -6.05 -14.01
N PHE A 207 -17.09 -5.90 -14.38
CA PHE A 207 -16.70 -5.41 -15.70
C PHE A 207 -16.48 -6.60 -16.63
N GLU A 208 -17.09 -6.60 -17.81
CA GLU A 208 -16.88 -7.67 -18.80
C GLU A 208 -15.46 -7.66 -19.40
N ARG A 209 -14.70 -6.58 -19.21
CA ARG A 209 -13.33 -6.39 -19.69
C ARG A 209 -12.53 -5.61 -18.68
N ASN A 210 -11.23 -5.91 -18.60
CA ASN A 210 -10.30 -5.20 -17.71
C ASN A 210 -10.21 -3.70 -18.05
N ARG A 211 -10.34 -2.85 -17.04
CA ARG A 211 -10.31 -1.37 -17.12
C ARG A 211 -9.21 -0.76 -16.26
N GLY A 212 -8.65 -1.47 -15.29
CA GLY A 212 -7.63 -0.91 -14.42
C GLY A 212 -8.13 -0.47 -13.06
N LEU A 213 -7.20 -0.38 -12.11
CA LEU A 213 -7.49 -0.17 -10.69
C LEU A 213 -8.25 1.14 -10.46
N CYS A 214 -7.87 2.16 -11.22
CA CYS A 214 -8.50 3.47 -11.17
C CYS A 214 -9.98 3.42 -11.50
N HIS A 215 -10.39 2.66 -12.53
CA HIS A 215 -11.80 2.46 -12.86
C HIS A 215 -12.51 1.57 -11.84
N GLY A 216 -11.81 0.58 -11.26
CA GLY A 216 -12.33 -0.23 -10.16
C GLY A 216 -12.68 0.62 -8.92
N TRP A 217 -11.74 1.45 -8.46
CA TRP A 217 -12.00 2.39 -7.38
C TRP A 217 -13.01 3.47 -7.76
N GLY A 218 -12.97 3.96 -9.00
CA GLY A 218 -13.88 5.00 -9.47
C GLY A 218 -15.34 4.56 -9.47
N VAL A 219 -15.64 3.39 -10.05
CA VAL A 219 -17.02 2.86 -10.02
C VAL A 219 -17.48 2.57 -8.59
N ALA A 220 -16.60 2.03 -7.75
CA ALA A 220 -16.92 1.71 -6.38
C ALA A 220 -17.17 3.00 -5.56
N THR A 221 -16.40 4.05 -5.79
CA THR A 221 -16.57 5.39 -5.17
C THR A 221 -17.92 6.02 -5.53
N LEU A 222 -18.34 5.87 -6.78
CA LEU A 222 -19.61 6.42 -7.28
C LEU A 222 -20.81 5.70 -6.68
N ILE A 223 -20.72 4.37 -6.48
CA ILE A 223 -21.80 3.55 -5.92
C ILE A 223 -21.79 3.55 -4.37
N ALA A 224 -20.63 3.79 -3.76
CA ALA A 224 -20.46 3.79 -2.29
C ALA A 224 -21.46 4.71 -1.59
N ARG A 225 -21.97 4.26 -0.44
CA ARG A 225 -22.87 5.06 0.41
C ARG A 225 -22.20 5.61 1.67
N GLY A 226 -21.05 5.07 2.06
CA GLY A 226 -20.29 5.54 3.22
C GLY A 226 -19.72 6.94 3.02
N GLU A 227 -19.55 7.67 4.12
CA GLU A 227 -18.83 8.95 4.18
C GLU A 227 -17.34 8.78 3.87
N PHE A 228 -16.80 7.60 4.20
CA PHE A 228 -15.40 7.24 3.98
C PHE A 228 -15.29 6.01 3.10
N MET A 229 -14.20 5.96 2.35
CA MET A 229 -13.85 4.85 1.49
C MET A 229 -12.60 4.20 2.02
N VAL A 230 -12.60 2.89 2.19
CA VAL A 230 -11.43 2.14 2.62
C VAL A 230 -11.00 1.23 1.48
N CYS A 231 -9.88 1.54 0.86
CA CYS A 231 -9.27 0.72 -0.18
C CYS A 231 -8.59 -0.48 0.45
N VAL A 232 -8.94 -1.68 -0.01
CA VAL A 232 -8.36 -2.95 0.41
C VAL A 232 -8.05 -3.78 -0.82
N ASP A 233 -6.81 -4.22 -0.95
CA ASP A 233 -6.43 -5.13 -2.04
C ASP A 233 -7.07 -6.51 -1.81
N SER A 234 -7.37 -7.24 -2.88
CA SER A 234 -8.06 -8.54 -2.85
C SER A 234 -7.32 -9.63 -2.07
N ASP A 235 -6.03 -9.46 -1.78
CA ASP A 235 -5.15 -10.34 -1.03
C ASP A 235 -4.74 -9.76 0.35
N THR A 236 -5.45 -8.74 0.82
CA THR A 236 -5.18 -8.08 2.10
C THR A 236 -6.22 -8.43 3.16
N PHE A 237 -5.73 -8.77 4.35
CA PHE A 237 -6.52 -9.19 5.49
C PHE A 237 -6.44 -8.17 6.61
N ILE A 238 -7.58 -7.56 6.96
CA ILE A 238 -7.67 -6.56 8.01
C ILE A 238 -7.82 -7.26 9.37
N PHE A 239 -7.14 -6.76 10.40
CA PHE A 239 -7.32 -7.26 11.76
C PHE A 239 -8.60 -6.68 12.41
N PRO A 240 -9.24 -7.41 13.33
CA PRO A 240 -10.35 -6.90 14.12
C PRO A 240 -10.00 -5.59 14.84
N GLY A 241 -10.93 -4.64 14.80
CA GLY A 241 -10.74 -3.30 15.36
C GLY A 241 -9.91 -2.34 14.50
N SER A 242 -9.19 -2.83 13.48
CA SER A 242 -8.33 -1.96 12.65
C SER A 242 -9.12 -0.93 11.83
N LEU A 243 -10.32 -1.27 11.35
CA LEU A 243 -11.20 -0.29 10.70
C LEU A 243 -11.59 0.84 11.66
N GLN A 244 -11.88 0.51 12.92
CA GLN A 244 -12.20 1.50 13.94
C GLN A 244 -11.00 2.40 14.24
N LYS A 245 -9.81 1.83 14.40
CA LYS A 245 -8.55 2.58 14.56
C LYS A 245 -8.31 3.54 13.40
N LEU A 246 -8.41 3.03 12.17
CA LEU A 246 -8.19 3.80 10.95
C LEU A 246 -9.10 5.04 10.85
N MET A 247 -10.30 4.99 11.42
CA MET A 247 -11.24 6.11 11.38
C MET A 247 -10.91 7.24 12.36
N GLN A 248 -10.11 6.99 13.42
CA GLN A 248 -9.94 7.94 14.51
C GLN A 248 -9.34 9.27 14.08
N GLY A 249 -8.39 9.26 13.14
CA GLY A 249 -7.76 10.49 12.63
C GLY A 249 -8.69 11.38 11.80
N PHE A 250 -9.82 10.87 11.29
CA PHE A 250 -10.78 11.67 10.52
C PHE A 250 -11.69 12.57 11.38
N ALA A 251 -11.59 12.46 12.71
CA ALA A 251 -12.17 13.44 13.62
C ALA A 251 -11.60 14.86 13.36
N ASP A 252 -10.36 14.96 12.84
CA ASP A 252 -9.84 16.22 12.27
C ASP A 252 -10.39 16.41 10.84
N PRO A 253 -11.21 17.45 10.59
CA PRO A 253 -11.79 17.70 9.26
C PRO A 253 -10.74 18.06 8.20
N THR A 254 -9.52 18.45 8.59
CA THR A 254 -8.41 18.75 7.67
C THR A 254 -7.73 17.50 7.11
N VAL A 255 -8.08 16.31 7.63
CA VAL A 255 -7.55 15.02 7.17
C VAL A 255 -8.40 14.50 6.00
N GLY A 256 -7.74 14.32 4.86
CA GLY A 256 -8.34 13.81 3.62
C GLY A 256 -8.11 12.31 3.42
N GLY A 257 -7.08 11.73 4.04
CA GLY A 257 -6.79 10.30 3.98
C GLY A 257 -5.83 9.80 5.06
N ILE A 258 -5.87 8.49 5.32
CA ILE A 258 -5.07 7.81 6.35
C ILE A 258 -4.60 6.45 5.82
N SER A 259 -3.30 6.16 5.95
CA SER A 259 -2.75 4.81 5.68
C SER A 259 -2.82 3.98 6.94
N GLY A 260 -3.33 2.76 6.86
CA GLY A 260 -3.09 1.77 7.90
C GLY A 260 -1.68 1.18 7.77
N HIS A 261 -1.32 0.36 8.75
CA HIS A 261 -0.10 -0.44 8.76
C HIS A 261 -0.34 -1.81 8.12
N CYS A 262 0.53 -2.19 7.18
CA CYS A 262 0.41 -3.46 6.48
C CYS A 262 1.71 -4.27 6.56
N ASP A 263 1.64 -5.43 7.22
CA ASP A 263 2.72 -6.42 7.31
C ASP A 263 2.59 -7.49 6.21
N VAL A 264 3.65 -8.28 6.00
CA VAL A 264 3.63 -9.37 5.02
C VAL A 264 3.01 -10.64 5.63
N GLU A 265 1.91 -11.13 5.04
CA GLU A 265 1.18 -12.33 5.51
C GLU A 265 2.05 -13.59 5.43
N ASN A 266 2.72 -13.79 4.30
CA ASN A 266 3.51 -14.99 3.99
C ASN A 266 5.01 -14.82 4.28
N ALA A 267 5.37 -14.01 5.29
CA ALA A 267 6.75 -13.64 5.61
C ALA A 267 7.66 -14.83 5.93
N SER A 268 7.10 -15.96 6.39
CA SER A 268 7.87 -17.15 6.76
C SER A 268 8.22 -18.07 5.61
N VAL A 269 7.58 -17.92 4.43
CA VAL A 269 7.61 -18.90 3.33
C VAL A 269 9.01 -19.07 2.73
N ASN A 270 9.70 -17.98 2.40
CA ASN A 270 11.01 -18.05 1.75
C ASN A 270 11.86 -16.79 1.98
N LEU A 271 13.07 -16.77 1.42
CA LEU A 271 13.98 -15.63 1.59
C LEU A 271 13.43 -14.33 0.97
N LEU A 272 12.72 -14.42 -0.15
CA LEU A 272 12.16 -13.26 -0.86
C LEU A 272 11.02 -12.61 -0.05
N THR A 273 10.15 -13.40 0.58
CA THR A 273 9.10 -12.89 1.47
C THR A 273 9.66 -12.31 2.76
N ARG A 274 10.67 -12.94 3.37
CA ARG A 274 11.42 -12.38 4.52
C ARG A 274 12.08 -11.05 4.21
N MET A 275 12.67 -10.93 3.03
CA MET A 275 13.30 -9.70 2.54
C MET A 275 12.26 -8.57 2.39
N GLN A 276 11.10 -8.89 1.81
CA GLN A 276 9.99 -7.95 1.66
C GLN A 276 9.43 -7.50 3.01
N ASP A 277 9.35 -8.40 3.99
CA ASP A 277 8.89 -8.10 5.34
C ASP A 277 9.72 -7.01 6.03
N VAL A 278 11.06 -7.13 6.01
CA VAL A 278 11.95 -6.10 6.57
C VAL A 278 11.75 -4.76 5.84
N ARG A 279 11.60 -4.78 4.51
CA ARG A 279 11.37 -3.58 3.69
C ARG A 279 10.02 -2.93 3.98
N TYR A 280 8.96 -3.72 4.12
CA TYR A 280 7.61 -3.23 4.40
C TYR A 280 7.61 -2.55 5.76
N TYR A 281 8.17 -3.20 6.79
CA TYR A 281 8.31 -2.60 8.11
C TYR A 281 8.98 -1.23 8.06
N PHE A 282 10.13 -1.09 7.37
CA PHE A 282 10.81 0.19 7.23
C PHE A 282 9.95 1.23 6.46
N SER A 283 9.28 0.79 5.39
CA SER A 283 8.43 1.66 4.57
C SER A 283 7.22 2.21 5.33
N TYR A 284 6.65 1.46 6.29
CA TYR A 284 5.55 1.94 7.12
C TYR A 284 6.05 2.61 8.41
N LYS A 285 6.66 1.84 9.32
CA LYS A 285 6.97 2.29 10.70
C LYS A 285 8.02 3.38 10.77
N ILE A 286 8.84 3.55 9.74
CA ILE A 286 9.85 4.62 9.70
C ILE A 286 9.47 5.70 8.68
N MET A 287 9.31 5.34 7.41
CA MET A 287 9.08 6.33 6.35
C MET A 287 7.73 7.03 6.49
N LYS A 288 6.62 6.28 6.54
CA LYS A 288 5.28 6.88 6.69
C LYS A 288 5.08 7.55 8.04
N ALA A 289 5.62 6.97 9.11
CA ALA A 289 5.61 7.61 10.43
C ALA A 289 6.27 9.00 10.39
N ALA A 290 7.45 9.10 9.77
CA ALA A 290 8.13 10.39 9.61
C ALA A 290 7.35 11.38 8.73
N GLU A 291 6.72 10.93 7.64
CA GLU A 291 5.86 11.78 6.82
C GLU A 291 4.60 12.25 7.58
N SER A 292 4.02 11.36 8.40
CA SER A 292 2.78 11.62 9.14
C SER A 292 2.94 12.63 10.26
N VAL A 293 4.14 12.79 10.82
CA VAL A 293 4.43 13.88 11.79
C VAL A 293 4.06 15.25 11.22
N PHE A 294 4.21 15.42 9.89
CA PHE A 294 3.84 16.65 9.19
C PHE A 294 2.49 16.56 8.45
N GLY A 295 1.80 15.43 8.54
CA GLY A 295 0.58 15.16 7.78
C GLY A 295 0.80 15.14 6.26
N THR A 296 1.99 14.73 5.81
CA THR A 296 2.39 14.72 4.40
C THR A 296 2.69 13.32 3.87
N VAL A 297 1.98 12.29 4.32
CA VAL A 297 2.17 10.94 3.79
C VAL A 297 1.93 10.96 2.28
N SER A 298 2.97 10.62 1.52
CA SER A 298 3.02 10.87 0.07
C SER A 298 2.52 9.71 -0.78
N CYS A 299 2.11 8.62 -0.14
CA CYS A 299 1.51 7.47 -0.79
C CYS A 299 0.62 6.73 0.22
N LEU A 300 -0.68 6.65 -0.07
CA LEU A 300 -1.61 5.76 0.61
C LEU A 300 -1.69 4.46 -0.19
N PRO A 301 -1.09 3.35 0.30
CA PRO A 301 -1.03 2.09 -0.45
C PRO A 301 -2.41 1.48 -0.62
N GLY A 302 -2.63 0.82 -1.76
CA GLY A 302 -3.90 0.16 -2.09
C GLY A 302 -4.37 -0.93 -1.10
N CYS A 303 -3.43 -1.53 -0.35
CA CYS A 303 -3.72 -2.65 0.53
C CYS A 303 -4.60 -2.30 1.74
N PHE A 304 -4.37 -1.17 2.41
CA PHE A 304 -5.17 -0.74 3.55
C PHE A 304 -5.06 0.77 3.79
N SER A 305 -5.90 1.53 3.11
CA SER A 305 -5.94 2.99 3.24
C SER A 305 -7.35 3.54 3.18
N ALA A 306 -7.60 4.62 3.91
CA ALA A 306 -8.88 5.30 3.93
C ALA A 306 -8.81 6.70 3.31
N TYR A 307 -9.89 7.10 2.67
CA TYR A 307 -10.09 8.44 2.14
C TYR A 307 -11.47 8.98 2.53
N ARG A 308 -11.54 10.29 2.76
CA ARG A 308 -12.83 10.97 2.84
C ARG A 308 -13.47 10.98 1.45
N ARG A 309 -14.67 10.40 1.30
CA ARG A 309 -15.29 10.16 -0.01
C ARG A 309 -15.48 11.46 -0.81
N VAL A 310 -15.92 12.53 -0.15
CA VAL A 310 -16.11 13.84 -0.78
C VAL A 310 -14.81 14.40 -1.38
N CYS A 311 -13.66 14.19 -0.74
CA CYS A 311 -12.36 14.62 -1.28
C CYS A 311 -12.01 13.84 -2.55
N VAL A 312 -12.32 12.53 -2.60
CA VAL A 312 -12.09 11.73 -3.82
C VAL A 312 -13.05 12.13 -4.93
N LEU A 313 -14.34 12.29 -4.64
CA LEU A 313 -15.34 12.74 -5.62
C LEU A 313 -14.94 14.07 -6.28
N HIS A 314 -14.36 15.00 -5.52
CA HIS A 314 -13.90 16.29 -6.03
C HIS A 314 -12.83 16.16 -7.12
N VAL A 315 -11.95 15.15 -7.00
CA VAL A 315 -10.81 14.95 -7.93
C VAL A 315 -11.02 13.76 -8.87
N LEU A 316 -12.17 13.07 -8.78
CA LEU A 316 -12.39 11.76 -9.38
C LEU A 316 -12.29 11.80 -10.91
N ASP A 317 -12.96 12.77 -11.54
CA ASP A 317 -12.97 12.89 -12.99
C ASP A 317 -11.56 13.17 -13.55
N GLU A 318 -10.86 14.13 -12.95
CA GLU A 318 -9.48 14.46 -13.33
C GLU A 318 -8.52 13.28 -13.08
N TRP A 319 -8.75 12.51 -12.02
CA TRP A 319 -7.93 11.35 -11.67
C TRP A 319 -8.16 10.16 -12.61
N MET A 320 -9.41 9.85 -12.94
CA MET A 320 -9.78 8.77 -13.86
C MET A 320 -9.35 9.07 -15.30
N ASN A 321 -9.49 10.33 -15.71
CA ASN A 321 -9.16 10.76 -17.08
C ASN A 321 -7.73 11.29 -17.23
N ALA A 322 -6.87 11.09 -16.22
CA ALA A 322 -5.49 11.54 -16.28
C ALA A 322 -4.73 10.90 -17.45
N THR A 323 -3.94 11.72 -18.14
CA THR A 323 -3.08 11.27 -19.24
C THR A 323 -1.64 11.10 -18.76
N VAL A 324 -0.95 10.11 -19.34
CA VAL A 324 0.48 9.89 -19.15
C VAL A 324 1.15 10.07 -20.50
N MET A 325 2.00 11.09 -20.63
CA MET A 325 2.67 11.44 -21.90
C MET A 325 1.71 11.62 -23.09
N GLY A 326 0.54 12.23 -22.85
CA GLY A 326 -0.46 12.49 -23.88
C GLY A 326 -1.37 11.30 -24.21
N GLU A 327 -1.14 10.13 -23.61
CA GLU A 327 -2.01 8.97 -23.77
C GLU A 327 -2.96 8.83 -22.58
N TYR A 328 -4.22 8.50 -22.86
CA TYR A 328 -5.22 8.20 -21.83
C TYR A 328 -4.81 6.99 -21.01
N GLY A 329 -4.93 7.12 -19.68
CA GLY A 329 -5.02 5.99 -18.78
C GLY A 329 -4.13 6.05 -17.55
N ASN A 330 -4.79 6.31 -16.42
CA ASN A 330 -4.23 6.12 -15.10
C ASN A 330 -4.39 4.65 -14.66
N PHE A 331 -3.50 3.77 -15.14
CA PHE A 331 -3.77 2.32 -15.08
C PHE A 331 -3.46 1.60 -13.76
N ALA A 332 -2.92 2.27 -12.74
CA ALA A 332 -2.76 1.75 -11.37
C ALA A 332 -1.90 2.72 -10.57
N ASP A 333 -2.50 3.75 -9.96
CA ASP A 333 -1.70 4.68 -9.17
C ASP A 333 -2.45 5.25 -7.96
N ASP A 334 -2.37 4.50 -6.87
CA ASP A 334 -2.76 4.90 -5.52
C ASP A 334 -2.02 6.18 -5.07
N ARG A 335 -0.75 6.33 -5.46
CA ARG A 335 0.04 7.54 -5.25
C ARG A 335 -0.55 8.74 -5.98
N SER A 336 -1.05 8.60 -7.20
CA SER A 336 -1.65 9.73 -7.93
C SER A 336 -2.91 10.27 -7.25
N LEU A 337 -3.77 9.39 -6.70
CA LEU A 337 -4.94 9.82 -5.92
C LEU A 337 -4.49 10.50 -4.63
N THR A 338 -3.53 9.88 -3.94
CA THR A 338 -2.91 10.44 -2.73
C THR A 338 -2.41 11.87 -2.99
N ASN A 339 -1.66 12.08 -4.07
CA ASN A 339 -1.08 13.37 -4.42
C ASN A 339 -2.14 14.44 -4.68
N LYS A 340 -3.26 14.09 -5.32
CA LYS A 340 -4.37 15.02 -5.58
C LYS A 340 -4.99 15.49 -4.28
N ILE A 341 -5.24 14.58 -3.35
CA ILE A 341 -5.83 14.92 -2.05
C ILE A 341 -4.81 15.63 -1.16
N LEU A 342 -3.55 15.23 -1.22
CA LEU A 342 -2.47 15.82 -0.45
C LEU A 342 -2.27 17.30 -0.80
N GLN A 343 -2.69 17.80 -1.97
CA GLN A 343 -2.58 19.22 -2.31
C GLN A 343 -3.31 20.11 -1.31
N ASP A 344 -4.51 19.71 -0.90
CA ASP A 344 -5.41 20.55 -0.11
C ASP A 344 -5.60 20.03 1.32
N TYR A 345 -5.35 18.74 1.57
CA TYR A 345 -5.61 18.09 2.84
C TYR A 345 -4.34 17.50 3.48
N LYS A 346 -4.43 17.18 4.77
CA LYS A 346 -3.44 16.36 5.46
C LYS A 346 -3.68 14.89 5.15
N ILE A 347 -2.59 14.13 5.08
CA ILE A 347 -2.62 12.68 4.97
C ILE A 347 -1.77 12.08 6.08
N LEU A 348 -2.38 11.18 6.85
CA LEU A 348 -1.78 10.57 8.04
C LEU A 348 -1.45 9.09 7.82
N TYR A 349 -0.72 8.55 8.79
CA TYR A 349 -0.48 7.13 8.95
C TYR A 349 -0.90 6.71 10.36
N ASP A 350 -1.56 5.57 10.47
CA ASP A 350 -1.99 4.96 11.72
C ASP A 350 -1.30 3.59 11.86
N ASP A 351 -0.45 3.48 12.88
CA ASP A 351 0.36 2.29 13.13
C ASP A 351 -0.32 1.24 14.02
N GLU A 352 -1.54 1.55 14.49
CA GLU A 352 -2.44 0.66 15.25
C GLU A 352 -3.57 0.11 14.38
N ALA A 353 -3.84 0.73 13.22
CA ALA A 353 -4.71 0.18 12.19
C ALA A 353 -3.97 -0.92 11.39
N LEU A 354 -4.05 -2.16 11.85
CA LEU A 354 -3.26 -3.28 11.31
C LEU A 354 -3.96 -4.06 10.19
N ALA A 355 -3.20 -4.46 9.17
CA ALA A 355 -3.56 -5.42 8.14
C ALA A 355 -2.34 -6.26 7.72
N THR A 356 -2.55 -7.36 7.00
CA THR A 356 -1.49 -8.14 6.35
C THR A 356 -1.82 -8.43 4.89
N THR A 357 -0.81 -8.46 4.02
CA THR A 357 -1.00 -8.71 2.57
C THR A 357 -0.06 -9.81 2.07
N ILE A 358 -0.49 -10.54 1.04
CA ILE A 358 0.31 -11.63 0.46
C ILE A 358 1.40 -11.04 -0.45
N ALA A 359 2.66 -11.16 -0.04
CA ALA A 359 3.78 -10.73 -0.87
C ALA A 359 4.10 -11.75 -1.98
N PRO A 360 4.64 -11.31 -3.13
CA PRO A 360 5.18 -12.20 -4.16
C PRO A 360 6.19 -13.22 -3.62
N GLU A 361 5.98 -14.50 -3.94
CA GLU A 361 6.85 -15.59 -3.49
C GLU A 361 7.97 -15.92 -4.46
N ASN A 362 7.89 -15.43 -5.70
CA ASN A 362 8.85 -15.70 -6.75
C ASN A 362 9.37 -14.41 -7.41
N TRP A 363 10.64 -14.44 -7.82
CA TRP A 363 11.37 -13.27 -8.32
C TRP A 363 10.77 -12.65 -9.58
N SER A 364 10.13 -13.47 -10.42
CA SER A 364 9.47 -13.01 -11.65
C SER A 364 8.28 -12.10 -11.35
N GLN A 365 7.40 -12.51 -10.44
CA GLN A 365 6.29 -11.67 -9.97
C GLN A 365 6.80 -10.43 -9.23
N TYR A 366 7.76 -10.59 -8.32
CA TYR A 366 8.36 -9.46 -7.59
C TYR A 366 8.96 -8.42 -8.54
N THR A 367 9.70 -8.86 -9.56
CA THR A 367 10.31 -7.97 -10.58
C THR A 367 9.27 -7.17 -11.36
N ARG A 368 8.17 -7.81 -11.80
CA ARG A 368 7.06 -7.10 -12.46
C ARG A 368 6.41 -6.08 -11.54
N GLN A 369 6.20 -6.44 -10.27
CA GLN A 369 5.63 -5.56 -9.25
C GLN A 369 6.54 -4.34 -9.01
N GLN A 370 7.84 -4.53 -8.83
CA GLN A 370 8.80 -3.44 -8.64
C GLN A 370 8.87 -2.49 -9.83
N ALA A 371 8.91 -3.03 -11.06
CA ALA A 371 8.90 -2.20 -12.26
C ALA A 371 7.61 -1.37 -12.37
N ARG A 372 6.45 -1.91 -11.94
CA ARG A 372 5.18 -1.18 -11.89
C ARG A 372 5.22 -0.04 -10.88
N TRP A 373 5.66 -0.31 -9.65
CA TRP A 373 5.79 0.71 -8.61
C TRP A 373 6.76 1.83 -9.02
N MET A 374 7.86 1.48 -9.67
CA MET A 374 8.85 2.45 -10.17
C MET A 374 8.27 3.35 -11.28
N ARG A 375 7.41 2.81 -12.17
CA ARG A 375 6.71 3.63 -13.17
C ARG A 375 5.71 4.60 -12.53
N SER A 376 4.90 4.16 -11.56
CA SER A 376 3.99 5.05 -10.81
C SER A 376 4.78 6.16 -10.13
N TYR A 377 5.84 5.80 -9.41
CA TYR A 377 6.76 6.74 -8.77
C TYR A 377 7.28 7.82 -9.74
N LEU A 378 7.81 7.42 -10.90
CA LEU A 378 8.36 8.36 -11.89
C LEU A 378 7.31 9.23 -12.58
N ARG A 379 6.08 8.75 -12.74
CA ARG A 379 4.98 9.55 -13.33
C ARG A 379 4.54 10.67 -12.40
N GLU A 380 4.61 10.44 -11.09
CA GLU A 380 4.08 11.34 -10.08
C GLU A 380 5.11 12.32 -9.53
N ILE A 381 6.41 12.04 -9.62
CA ILE A 381 7.48 12.91 -9.10
C ILE A 381 7.35 14.38 -9.58
N ILE A 382 7.06 14.60 -10.86
CA ILE A 382 6.94 15.97 -11.40
C ILE A 382 5.66 16.64 -10.87
N LYS A 383 4.54 15.91 -10.85
CA LYS A 383 3.24 16.45 -10.42
C LYS A 383 3.26 16.83 -8.95
N THR A 384 3.74 15.95 -8.09
CA THR A 384 3.87 16.22 -6.66
C THR A 384 4.91 17.30 -6.37
N GLY A 385 6.03 17.27 -7.11
CA GLY A 385 7.10 18.26 -6.96
C GLY A 385 6.65 19.70 -7.23
N ARG A 386 5.60 19.92 -8.02
CA ARG A 386 5.05 21.26 -8.30
C ARG A 386 4.38 21.93 -7.09
N PHE A 387 3.87 21.16 -6.13
CA PHE A 387 3.15 21.70 -4.99
C PHE A 387 3.80 21.37 -3.63
N MET A 388 4.63 20.32 -3.55
CA MET A 388 5.19 19.85 -2.27
C MET A 388 5.96 20.94 -1.50
N TRP A 389 6.69 21.82 -2.20
CA TRP A 389 7.39 22.96 -1.60
C TRP A 389 6.48 23.95 -0.85
N ARG A 390 5.17 23.96 -1.14
CA ARG A 390 4.18 24.82 -0.47
C ARG A 390 3.66 24.26 0.85
N LYS A 391 3.99 23.01 1.20
CA LYS A 391 3.51 22.37 2.44
C LYS A 391 4.27 22.86 3.67
N HIS A 392 5.43 22.29 3.94
CA HIS A 392 6.35 22.73 4.98
C HIS A 392 7.77 22.43 4.50
N PRO A 393 8.77 23.29 4.74
CA PRO A 393 10.10 23.16 4.14
C PRO A 393 10.79 21.85 4.52
N VAL A 394 10.63 21.39 5.77
CA VAL A 394 11.23 20.14 6.25
C VAL A 394 10.70 18.89 5.51
N PRO A 395 9.39 18.56 5.52
CA PRO A 395 8.86 17.43 4.77
C PRO A 395 9.00 17.62 3.25
N ALA A 396 9.02 18.86 2.74
CA ALA A 396 9.27 19.10 1.33
C ALA A 396 10.69 18.71 0.91
N LEU A 397 11.72 19.21 1.60
CA LEU A 397 13.12 18.85 1.35
C LEU A 397 13.33 17.34 1.48
N SER A 398 12.76 16.78 2.55
CA SER A 398 12.68 15.34 2.79
C SER A 398 12.08 14.58 1.60
N TRP A 399 10.95 15.03 1.08
CA TRP A 399 10.26 14.39 -0.03
C TRP A 399 11.08 14.50 -1.32
N TYR A 400 11.66 15.66 -1.63
CA TYR A 400 12.56 15.81 -2.79
C TYR A 400 13.77 14.89 -2.68
N ALA A 401 14.40 14.81 -1.50
CA ALA A 401 15.51 13.90 -1.28
C ALA A 401 15.09 12.44 -1.53
N MET A 402 13.96 12.00 -0.95
CA MET A 402 13.41 10.66 -1.15
C MET A 402 13.13 10.35 -2.63
N MET A 403 12.68 11.36 -3.39
CA MET A 403 12.24 11.18 -4.77
C MET A 403 13.39 11.26 -5.80
N TRP A 404 14.41 12.07 -5.52
CA TRP A 404 15.51 12.29 -6.46
C TRP A 404 16.72 11.39 -6.21
N MET A 405 17.00 11.01 -4.95
CA MET A 405 18.17 10.18 -4.65
C MET A 405 18.17 8.83 -5.39
N PRO A 406 17.07 8.06 -5.46
CA PRO A 406 17.04 6.79 -6.19
C PRO A 406 17.32 6.92 -7.70
N ILE A 407 17.13 8.11 -8.28
CA ILE A 407 17.43 8.37 -9.70
C ILE A 407 18.95 8.47 -9.90
N PHE A 408 19.68 9.10 -8.98
CA PHE A 408 21.13 9.27 -9.07
C PHE A 408 21.92 8.10 -8.49
N GLU A 409 21.29 7.32 -7.61
CA GLU A 409 21.90 6.22 -6.87
C GLU A 409 22.70 5.24 -7.73
N PRO A 410 22.18 4.71 -8.86
CA PRO A 410 22.95 3.73 -9.63
C PRO A 410 24.20 4.31 -10.27
N VAL A 411 24.18 5.59 -10.66
CA VAL A 411 25.36 6.29 -11.20
C VAL A 411 26.42 6.43 -10.12
N VAL A 412 26.01 6.84 -8.91
CA VAL A 412 26.89 6.97 -7.75
C VAL A 412 27.49 5.61 -7.38
N MET A 413 26.71 4.54 -7.46
CA MET A 413 27.19 3.19 -7.19
C MET A 413 28.26 2.73 -8.20
N VAL A 414 28.08 2.97 -9.50
CA VAL A 414 29.13 2.66 -10.49
C VAL A 414 30.38 3.48 -10.24
N GLN A 415 30.21 4.77 -9.91
CA GLN A 415 31.34 5.62 -9.57
C GLN A 415 32.08 5.09 -8.34
N ALA A 416 31.38 4.68 -7.28
CA ALA A 416 31.97 4.26 -6.02
C ALA A 416 32.54 2.83 -6.04
N LEU A 417 31.89 1.90 -6.74
CA LEU A 417 32.21 0.46 -6.69
C LEU A 417 33.02 -0.02 -7.90
N VAL A 418 33.04 0.72 -9.00
CA VAL A 418 33.73 0.32 -10.24
C VAL A 418 34.78 1.35 -10.64
N ILE A 419 34.36 2.58 -10.97
CA ILE A 419 35.27 3.59 -11.53
C ILE A 419 36.31 4.04 -10.50
N GLY A 420 35.87 4.38 -9.28
CA GLY A 420 36.74 4.81 -8.19
C GLY A 420 37.85 3.81 -7.88
N PRO A 421 37.52 2.52 -7.63
CA PRO A 421 38.52 1.50 -7.37
C PRO A 421 39.49 1.25 -8.54
N LEU A 422 39.01 1.30 -9.79
CA LEU A 422 39.88 1.17 -10.97
C LEU A 422 40.88 2.32 -11.09
N LEU A 423 40.46 3.55 -10.77
CA LEU A 423 41.34 4.73 -10.81
C LEU A 423 42.31 4.79 -9.62
N ALA A 424 41.85 4.40 -8.43
CA ALA A 424 42.63 4.48 -7.19
C ALA A 424 43.53 3.25 -6.96
N GLY A 425 43.29 2.14 -7.65
CA GLY A 425 43.97 0.86 -7.44
C GLY A 425 43.59 0.13 -6.15
N HIS A 426 42.59 0.63 -5.42
CA HIS A 426 42.09 0.04 -4.17
C HIS A 426 40.60 0.36 -3.98
N ILE A 427 39.88 -0.48 -3.24
CA ILE A 427 38.45 -0.27 -2.98
C ILE A 427 38.26 0.87 -1.97
N THR A 428 37.45 1.87 -2.33
CA THR A 428 37.03 2.94 -1.42
C THR A 428 36.15 2.37 -0.31
N ALA A 429 36.71 2.16 0.88
CA ALA A 429 36.00 1.53 2.00
C ALA A 429 34.83 2.37 2.54
N SER A 430 34.89 3.70 2.44
CA SER A 430 33.89 4.60 3.05
C SER A 430 32.47 4.38 2.52
N TYR A 431 32.30 4.24 1.20
CA TYR A 431 30.99 4.01 0.59
C TYR A 431 30.39 2.67 1.03
N SER A 432 31.15 1.58 0.89
CA SER A 432 30.69 0.23 1.26
C SER A 432 30.38 0.11 2.75
N VAL A 433 31.22 0.69 3.62
CA VAL A 433 30.95 0.73 5.07
C VAL A 433 29.70 1.55 5.36
N GLY A 434 29.48 2.68 4.68
CA GLY A 434 28.26 3.47 4.80
C GLY A 434 27.00 2.69 4.44
N VAL A 435 27.00 1.99 3.31
CA VAL A 435 25.87 1.13 2.88
C VAL A 435 25.59 0.03 3.90
N VAL A 436 26.64 -0.64 4.39
CA VAL A 436 26.52 -1.70 5.40
C VAL A 436 25.99 -1.14 6.71
N ALA A 437 26.50 0.01 7.17
CA ALA A 437 26.06 0.66 8.40
C ALA A 437 24.60 1.12 8.32
N ILE A 438 24.20 1.77 7.22
CA ILE A 438 22.80 2.16 6.98
C ILE A 438 21.92 0.91 7.00
N THR A 439 22.33 -0.16 6.28
CA THR A 439 21.60 -1.43 6.26
C THR A 439 21.44 -2.04 7.65
N ALA A 440 22.52 -2.05 8.43
CA ALA A 440 22.52 -2.51 9.80
C ALA A 440 21.53 -1.70 10.65
N VAL A 441 21.48 -0.37 10.53
CA VAL A 441 20.58 0.47 11.32
C VAL A 441 19.12 0.05 11.18
N TRP A 442 18.58 -0.05 9.96
CA TRP A 442 17.18 -0.41 9.79
C TRP A 442 16.89 -1.90 10.00
N SER A 443 17.81 -2.80 9.63
CA SER A 443 17.68 -4.24 9.94
C SER A 443 17.70 -4.53 11.43
N LEU A 444 18.63 -3.93 12.18
CA LEU A 444 18.73 -4.10 13.63
C LEU A 444 17.57 -3.43 14.35
N HIS A 445 17.10 -2.27 13.87
CA HIS A 445 15.89 -1.65 14.40
C HIS A 445 14.64 -2.52 14.17
N PHE A 446 14.52 -3.15 13.00
CA PHE A 446 13.49 -4.16 12.75
C PHE A 446 13.60 -5.32 13.75
N TRP A 447 14.79 -5.85 14.01
CA TRP A 447 14.96 -6.92 15.00
C TRP A 447 14.56 -6.49 16.42
N ALA A 448 15.02 -5.31 16.84
CA ALA A 448 14.72 -4.74 18.15
C ALA A 448 13.22 -4.50 18.35
N SER A 449 12.51 -4.12 17.29
CA SER A 449 11.10 -3.75 17.35
C SER A 449 10.17 -4.95 17.20
N THR A 450 10.57 -5.93 16.37
CA THR A 450 9.71 -7.07 15.99
C THR A 450 10.10 -8.40 16.62
N GLY A 451 11.36 -8.58 17.01
CA GLY A 451 11.90 -9.87 17.45
C GLY A 451 12.11 -10.91 16.34
N ARG A 452 11.78 -10.59 15.09
CA ARG A 452 11.86 -11.52 13.96
C ARG A 452 13.33 -11.86 13.65
N ARG A 453 13.64 -13.16 13.61
CA ARG A 453 15.03 -13.68 13.48
C ARG A 453 15.66 -13.47 12.10
N TRP A 454 14.87 -13.13 11.08
CA TRP A 454 15.33 -12.89 9.71
C TRP A 454 15.68 -11.41 9.44
N TRP A 455 16.03 -10.64 10.45
CA TRP A 455 16.48 -9.24 10.29
C TRP A 455 17.62 -9.07 9.29
N TRP A 456 18.49 -10.07 9.19
CA TRP A 456 19.61 -10.10 8.25
C TRP A 456 19.15 -10.15 6.78
N ALA A 457 17.89 -10.51 6.51
CA ALA A 457 17.32 -10.46 5.16
C ALA A 457 17.30 -9.03 4.58
N GLY A 458 17.39 -7.99 5.42
CA GLY A 458 17.61 -6.62 4.95
C GLY A 458 18.94 -6.43 4.20
N PHE A 459 19.99 -7.19 4.53
CA PHE A 459 21.23 -7.19 3.75
C PHE A 459 21.06 -7.85 2.38
N VAL A 460 20.24 -8.91 2.30
CA VAL A 460 19.87 -9.52 1.02
C VAL A 460 19.05 -8.55 0.18
N PHE A 461 18.14 -7.81 0.81
CA PHE A 461 17.41 -6.72 0.15
C PHE A 461 18.38 -5.71 -0.45
N THR A 462 19.26 -5.11 0.37
CA THR A 462 20.22 -4.12 -0.08
C THR A 462 21.11 -4.65 -1.20
N ALA A 463 21.62 -5.88 -1.08
CA ALA A 463 22.44 -6.50 -2.11
C ALA A 463 21.69 -6.69 -3.44
N SER A 464 20.46 -7.22 -3.40
CA SER A 464 19.63 -7.40 -4.59
C SER A 464 19.23 -6.05 -5.22
N TYR A 465 19.01 -5.05 -4.39
CA TYR A 465 18.66 -3.70 -4.82
C TYR A 465 19.84 -3.02 -5.51
N ILE A 466 21.03 -3.10 -4.92
CA ILE A 466 22.26 -2.60 -5.53
C ILE A 466 22.56 -3.32 -6.85
N ALA A 467 22.50 -4.65 -6.86
CA ALA A 467 22.85 -5.43 -8.04
C ALA A 467 21.87 -5.24 -9.21
N PHE A 468 20.58 -5.00 -8.92
CA PHE A 468 19.55 -5.06 -9.96
C PHE A 468 18.41 -4.06 -9.80
N TYR A 469 17.72 -4.00 -8.65
CA TYR A 469 16.47 -3.24 -8.56
C TYR A 469 16.64 -1.71 -8.61
N SER A 470 17.77 -1.17 -8.19
CA SER A 470 18.10 0.25 -8.33
C SER A 470 18.15 0.68 -9.81
N TRP A 471 18.67 -0.18 -10.69
CA TRP A 471 18.78 0.06 -12.14
C TRP A 471 17.44 0.02 -12.87
N GLN A 472 16.43 -0.61 -12.29
CA GLN A 472 15.10 -0.67 -12.90
C GLN A 472 14.46 0.71 -13.07
N ILE A 473 14.94 1.73 -12.36
CA ILE A 473 14.46 3.10 -12.55
C ILE A 473 14.68 3.60 -13.99
N TYR A 474 15.82 3.27 -14.62
CA TYR A 474 16.08 3.67 -16.01
C TYR A 474 15.25 2.87 -17.00
N TRP A 475 15.04 1.58 -16.74
CA TRP A 475 14.09 0.80 -17.52
C TRP A 475 12.66 1.34 -17.40
N ALA A 476 12.25 1.73 -16.20
CA ALA A 476 10.96 2.34 -15.95
C ALA A 476 10.81 3.70 -16.65
N LEU A 477 11.87 4.53 -16.69
CA LEU A 477 11.93 5.77 -17.46
C LEU A 477 11.69 5.54 -18.96
N LEU A 478 12.32 4.50 -19.54
CA LEU A 478 12.12 4.13 -20.95
C LEU A 478 10.72 3.53 -21.22
N THR A 479 10.09 2.93 -20.21
CA THR A 479 8.81 2.23 -20.33
C THR A 479 7.64 2.98 -19.67
N LEU A 480 7.76 4.31 -19.48
CA LEU A 480 6.75 5.13 -18.80
C LEU A 480 5.37 5.08 -19.45
N ARG A 481 5.27 4.72 -20.74
CA ARG A 481 3.98 4.55 -21.46
C ARG A 481 3.29 3.20 -21.21
N GLY A 482 3.92 2.27 -20.50
CA GLY A 482 3.36 0.93 -20.27
C GLY A 482 2.00 0.95 -19.54
N LYS A 483 1.01 0.27 -20.11
CA LYS A 483 -0.41 0.29 -19.63
C LYS A 483 -0.83 -0.96 -18.85
N LYS A 484 -0.05 -2.04 -18.90
CA LYS A 484 -0.46 -3.33 -18.33
C LYS A 484 -0.38 -3.32 -16.79
N TRP A 485 -1.42 -3.84 -16.16
CA TRP A 485 -1.52 -4.05 -14.71
C TRP A 485 -0.38 -4.95 -14.18
N GLY A 486 0.04 -5.95 -14.97
CA GLY A 486 1.22 -6.77 -14.70
C GLY A 486 1.09 -7.68 -13.46
N THR A 487 -0.12 -7.93 -12.96
CA THR A 487 -0.39 -8.94 -11.92
C THR A 487 -0.38 -10.34 -12.52
N ARG A 488 0.32 -11.24 -11.81
CA ARG A 488 0.36 -12.72 -11.81
C ARG A 488 -0.03 -13.58 -13.04
N GLY A 489 -0.22 -13.02 -14.23
CA GLY A 489 -0.44 -13.73 -15.51
C GLY A 489 0.62 -13.40 -16.55
#